data_AF-A0A2G9XYN1-F1
#
_entry.id   AF-A0A2G9XYN1-F1
#
_cell.length_a   1.000
_cell.length_b   1.000
_cell.length_c   1.000
_cell.angle_alpha   90.00
_cell.angle_beta   90.00
_cell.angle_gamma   90.00
#
_symmetry.space_group_name_H-M   'P 1'
#
loop_
_entity.id
_entity.type
_entity.pdbx_description
1 polymer ?
#
loop_
_entity_poly.entity_id
_entity_poly.type
_entity_poly.pdbx_seq_one_letter_code
_entity_poly.pdbx_strand_id
1 'polypeptide(L)'
;MIQWDSNKGPAGRHMQVREISHFDARGKHFLYGRGDKFGQKACFYLDIWIDKTGRLLARFWSHGIDYDWISFEVVGFPSSLIPEFSGRSSGDDSWIPESLRREYEEWVREEF
;
A
#
# COMPACT_ATOMS: atom_id res chain seq x y z
N MET A 1 14.91 -8.73 -0.14
CA MET A 1 14.86 -7.43 0.59
C MET A 1 14.04 -6.51 -0.27
N ILE A 2 12.97 -5.94 0.29
CA ILE A 2 12.12 -4.99 -0.41
C ILE A 2 12.88 -3.66 -0.48
N GLN A 3 12.95 -3.08 -1.68
CA GLN A 3 13.59 -1.79 -1.89
C GLN A 3 12.51 -0.73 -2.08
N TRP A 4 12.64 0.35 -1.32
CA TRP A 4 11.83 1.56 -1.46
C TRP A 4 12.69 2.67 -2.08
N ASP A 5 12.08 3.59 -2.83
CA ASP A 5 12.76 4.72 -3.47
C ASP A 5 13.35 5.69 -2.45
N SER A 6 12.72 5.81 -1.29
CA SER A 6 13.23 6.54 -0.14
C SER A 6 13.53 5.60 1.03
N ASN A 7 14.64 5.86 1.73
CA ASN A 7 14.99 5.18 2.98
C ASN A 7 13.96 5.41 4.10
N LYS A 8 13.12 6.46 4.00
CA LYS A 8 12.06 6.78 4.97
C LYS A 8 10.83 7.34 4.26
N GLY A 9 9.66 6.77 4.54
CA GLY A 9 8.37 7.36 4.18
C GLY A 9 7.91 8.39 5.23
N PRO A 10 6.79 9.09 4.99
CA PRO A 10 6.20 9.97 6.00
C PRO A 10 5.83 9.17 7.26
N ALA A 11 6.17 9.73 8.42
CA ALA A 11 5.84 9.18 9.72
C ALA A 11 5.21 10.27 10.58
N GLY A 12 4.17 9.93 11.33
CA GLY A 12 3.49 10.87 12.21
C GLY A 12 2.85 10.14 13.39
N ARG A 13 2.85 10.77 14.56
CA ARG A 13 2.29 10.19 15.79
C ARG A 13 0.79 9.86 15.68
N HIS A 14 0.08 10.49 14.75
CA HIS A 14 -1.34 10.27 14.49
C HIS A 14 -1.61 9.37 13.28
N MET A 15 -0.57 8.94 12.55
CA MET A 15 -0.73 8.03 11.42
C MET A 15 -0.85 6.60 11.93
N GLN A 16 -1.92 5.92 11.49
CA GLN A 16 -2.18 4.53 11.84
C GLN A 16 -2.58 3.75 10.60
N VAL A 17 -2.15 2.50 10.52
CA VAL A 17 -2.65 1.53 9.54
C VAL A 17 -3.64 0.64 10.30
N ARG A 18 -4.85 0.53 9.78
CA ARG A 18 -5.92 -0.28 10.37
C ARG A 18 -6.38 -1.30 9.36
N GLU A 19 -6.35 -2.57 9.73
CA GLU A 19 -6.92 -3.62 8.91
C GLU A 19 -8.43 -3.42 8.75
N ILE A 20 -8.94 -3.69 7.54
CA ILE A 20 -10.35 -3.61 7.21
C ILE A 20 -10.81 -4.91 6.54
N SER A 21 -11.91 -5.48 7.05
CA SER A 21 -12.48 -6.74 6.53
C SER A 21 -13.23 -6.58 5.21
N HIS A 22 -13.65 -5.35 4.87
CA HIS A 22 -14.43 -5.07 3.67
C HIS A 22 -13.79 -3.93 2.89
N PHE A 23 -13.16 -4.27 1.76
CA PHE A 23 -12.62 -3.31 0.81
C PHE A 23 -13.17 -3.53 -0.59
N ASP A 24 -13.73 -2.47 -1.17
CA ASP A 24 -14.24 -2.42 -2.54
C ASP A 24 -13.50 -1.34 -3.31
N ALA A 25 -12.77 -1.71 -4.35
CA ALA A 25 -12.03 -0.77 -5.21
C ALA A 25 -12.94 0.06 -6.13
N ARG A 26 -14.23 -0.32 -6.31
CA ARG A 26 -15.16 0.38 -7.21
C ARG A 26 -15.37 1.83 -6.75
N GLY A 27 -15.29 2.74 -7.72
CA GLY A 27 -15.49 4.17 -7.50
C GLY A 27 -14.37 4.85 -6.72
N LYS A 28 -13.22 4.19 -6.52
CA LYS A 28 -12.03 4.75 -5.89
C LYS A 28 -10.98 5.09 -6.94
N HIS A 29 -10.16 6.10 -6.65
CA HIS A 29 -9.08 6.50 -7.51
C HIS A 29 -7.82 5.72 -7.14
N PHE A 30 -7.25 5.01 -8.11
CA PHE A 30 -5.98 4.31 -7.93
C PHE A 30 -4.82 5.30 -7.93
N LEU A 31 -3.96 5.21 -6.93
CA LEU A 31 -2.83 6.12 -6.73
C LEU A 31 -1.49 5.46 -7.06
N TYR A 32 -1.30 4.22 -6.61
CA TYR A 32 -0.02 3.54 -6.66
C TYR A 32 -0.20 2.03 -6.65
N GLY A 33 0.67 1.33 -7.37
CA GLY A 33 0.81 -0.12 -7.32
C GLY A 33 2.28 -0.52 -7.41
N ARG A 34 2.68 -1.49 -6.59
CA ARG A 34 3.98 -2.18 -6.71
C ARG A 34 3.79 -3.68 -6.78
N GLY A 35 4.76 -4.33 -7.41
CA GLY A 35 4.88 -5.78 -7.43
C GLY A 35 6.32 -6.19 -7.18
N ASP A 36 6.54 -6.98 -6.14
CA ASP A 36 7.83 -7.50 -5.72
C ASP A 36 7.90 -9.01 -6.01
N LYS A 37 8.91 -9.41 -6.78
CA LYS A 37 9.11 -10.81 -7.18
C LYS A 37 10.18 -11.46 -6.31
N PHE A 38 9.85 -12.61 -5.72
CA PHE A 38 10.74 -13.41 -4.89
C PHE A 38 10.91 -14.81 -5.48
N GLY A 39 12.15 -15.14 -5.86
CA GLY A 39 12.44 -16.40 -6.54
C GLY A 39 11.71 -16.54 -7.88
N GLN A 40 11.36 -17.78 -8.26
CA GLN A 40 10.73 -18.07 -9.56
C GLN A 40 9.20 -17.99 -9.55
N LYS A 41 8.53 -17.96 -8.38
CA LYS A 41 7.07 -18.15 -8.30
C LYS A 41 6.32 -17.21 -7.36
N ALA A 42 6.95 -16.62 -6.34
CA ALA A 42 6.24 -15.74 -5.41
C ALA A 42 6.25 -14.29 -5.94
N CYS A 43 5.06 -13.70 -6.07
CA CYS A 43 4.89 -12.30 -6.42
C CYS A 43 3.95 -11.66 -5.40
N PHE A 44 4.43 -10.66 -4.68
CA PHE A 44 3.66 -9.89 -3.71
C PHE A 44 3.36 -8.50 -4.27
N TYR A 45 2.17 -8.00 -3.99
CA TYR A 45 1.67 -6.76 -4.55
C TYR A 45 1.12 -5.86 -3.45
N LEU A 46 1.33 -4.56 -3.61
CA LEU A 46 0.69 -3.51 -2.81
C LEU A 46 0.04 -2.52 -3.76
N ASP A 47 -1.26 -2.35 -3.60
CA ASP A 47 -2.05 -1.36 -4.32
C ASP A 47 -2.64 -0.35 -3.34
N ILE A 48 -2.66 0.94 -3.74
CA ILE A 48 -3.14 2.05 -2.93
C ILE A 48 -4.17 2.87 -3.71
N TRP A 49 -5.28 3.18 -3.06
CA TRP A 49 -6.37 4.00 -3.58
C TRP A 49 -6.74 5.12 -2.62
N ILE A 50 -7.38 6.14 -3.16
CA ILE A 50 -8.11 7.15 -2.40
C ILE A 50 -9.59 7.11 -2.77
N ASP A 51 -10.46 7.18 -1.76
CA ASP A 51 -11.89 7.33 -2.00
C ASP A 51 -12.33 8.80 -2.08
N LYS A 52 -13.60 9.02 -2.47
CA LYS A 52 -14.19 10.36 -2.58
C LYS A 52 -14.21 11.16 -1.26
N THR A 53 -14.02 10.51 -0.12
CA THR A 53 -13.98 11.13 1.21
C THR A 53 -12.56 11.47 1.64
N GLY A 54 -11.56 11.13 0.83
CA GLY A 54 -10.14 11.33 1.11
C GLY A 54 -9.51 10.21 1.94
N ARG A 55 -10.21 9.08 2.13
CA ARG A 55 -9.64 7.93 2.86
C ARG A 55 -8.62 7.23 1.97
N LEU A 56 -7.43 7.04 2.51
CA LEU A 56 -6.35 6.30 1.88
C LEU A 56 -6.49 4.81 2.23
N LEU A 57 -6.58 3.97 1.21
CA LEU A 57 -6.88 2.55 1.33
C LEU A 57 -5.79 1.77 0.63
N ALA A 58 -5.36 0.66 1.22
CA ALA A 58 -4.34 -0.21 0.66
C ALA A 58 -4.80 -1.66 0.64
N ARG A 59 -4.29 -2.44 -0.30
CA ARG A 59 -4.47 -3.89 -0.35
C ARG A 59 -3.14 -4.57 -0.63
N PHE A 60 -2.83 -5.58 0.17
CA PHE A 60 -1.76 -6.52 -0.13
C PHE A 60 -2.35 -7.80 -0.71
N TRP A 61 -1.72 -8.34 -1.73
CA TRP A 61 -2.18 -9.54 -2.41
C TRP A 61 -1.04 -10.24 -3.14
N SER A 62 -1.20 -11.53 -3.47
CA SER A 62 -0.18 -12.36 -4.10
C SER A 62 -0.79 -13.23 -5.20
N HIS A 63 -0.02 -13.51 -6.25
CA HIS A 63 -0.37 -14.54 -7.24
C HIS A 63 0.39 -15.83 -6.91
N GLY A 64 -0.35 -16.90 -6.55
CA GLY A 64 0.21 -18.26 -6.51
C GLY A 64 0.26 -18.93 -5.13
N ILE A 65 -0.39 -18.34 -4.13
CA ILE A 65 -0.56 -18.95 -2.82
C ILE A 65 -2.04 -18.82 -2.44
N ASP A 66 -2.59 -19.76 -1.67
CA ASP A 66 -4.00 -19.80 -1.22
C ASP A 66 -4.39 -18.61 -0.28
N TYR A 67 -3.63 -17.52 -0.30
CA TYR A 67 -3.76 -16.40 0.63
C TYR A 67 -4.94 -15.49 0.29
N ASP A 68 -5.69 -15.20 1.34
CA ASP A 68 -6.61 -14.08 1.41
C ASP A 68 -5.82 -12.77 1.26
N TRP A 69 -6.31 -11.88 0.40
CA TRP A 69 -5.82 -10.50 0.38
C TRP A 69 -6.06 -9.87 1.77
N ILE A 70 -5.15 -9.01 2.20
CA ILE A 70 -5.37 -8.16 3.38
C ILE A 70 -5.55 -6.72 2.93
N SER A 71 -6.51 -6.02 3.54
CA SER A 71 -6.83 -4.65 3.16
C SER A 71 -6.72 -3.73 4.37
N PHE A 72 -6.27 -2.50 4.14
CA PHE A 72 -6.02 -1.53 5.19
C PHE A 72 -6.60 -0.17 4.86
N GLU A 73 -6.90 0.59 5.91
CA GLU A 73 -7.07 2.03 5.87
C GLU A 73 -5.88 2.70 6.55
N VAL A 74 -5.34 3.74 5.91
CA VAL A 74 -4.35 4.63 6.53
C VAL A 74 -5.07 5.84 7.09
N VAL A 75 -5.16 5.91 8.42
CA VAL A 75 -5.81 6.98 9.16
C VAL A 75 -4.80 8.05 9.54
N GLY A 76 -5.20 9.33 9.44
CA GLY A 76 -4.37 10.46 9.86
C GLY A 76 -3.27 10.83 8.85
N PHE A 77 -3.32 10.33 7.63
CA PHE A 77 -2.38 10.69 6.58
C PHE A 77 -2.72 12.08 5.99
N PRO A 78 -1.76 13.02 5.94
CA PRO A 78 -1.99 14.35 5.38
C PRO A 78 -2.28 14.27 3.88
N SER A 79 -3.41 14.83 3.45
CA SER A 79 -3.79 14.86 2.03
C SER A 79 -2.78 15.62 1.16
N SER A 80 -2.04 16.57 1.72
CA SER A 80 -0.98 17.33 1.03
C SER A 80 0.23 16.48 0.63
N LEU A 81 0.40 15.29 1.20
CA LEU A 81 1.46 14.35 0.85
C LEU A 81 1.01 13.32 -0.18
N ILE A 82 -0.29 13.29 -0.51
CA ILE A 82 -0.80 12.41 -1.56
C ILE A 82 -0.41 13.03 -2.91
N PRO A 83 0.29 12.28 -3.80
CA PRO A 83 0.71 12.81 -5.08
C PRO A 83 -0.50 13.26 -5.91
N GLU A 84 -0.34 14.36 -6.64
CA GLU A 84 -1.36 14.83 -7.57
C GLU A 84 -1.59 13.79 -8.67
N PHE A 85 -2.86 13.51 -8.93
CA PHE A 85 -3.26 12.52 -9.92
C PHE A 85 -3.01 13.05 -11.33
N SER A 86 -2.02 12.48 -12.04
CA SER A 86 -1.73 12.80 -13.44
C SER A 86 -2.29 11.78 -14.45
N GLY A 87 -3.16 10.86 -14.01
CA GLY A 87 -3.71 9.80 -14.86
C GLY A 87 -2.79 8.59 -15.04
N ARG A 88 -1.61 8.58 -14.41
CA ARG A 88 -0.73 7.40 -14.25
C ARG A 88 -0.44 7.20 -12.77
N SER A 89 -0.24 5.95 -12.35
CA SER A 89 0.24 5.65 -11.00
C SER A 89 1.56 6.41 -10.77
N SER A 90 1.70 7.06 -9.62
CA SER A 90 3.01 7.57 -9.23
C SER A 90 3.97 6.39 -9.22
N GLY A 91 5.04 6.44 -10.01
CA GLY A 91 6.11 5.44 -9.89
C GLY A 91 6.91 5.64 -8.61
N ASP A 92 6.88 6.86 -8.06
CA ASP A 92 7.55 7.24 -6.82
C ASP A 92 6.76 6.73 -5.61
N ASP A 93 7.46 5.97 -4.77
CA ASP A 93 6.94 5.40 -3.54
C ASP A 93 7.24 6.25 -2.29
N SER A 94 8.03 7.33 -2.42
CA SER A 94 8.56 8.13 -1.30
C SER A 94 7.49 8.70 -0.36
N TRP A 95 6.28 8.91 -0.86
CA TRP A 95 5.12 9.41 -0.12
C TRP A 95 4.39 8.34 0.69
N ILE A 96 4.63 7.05 0.44
CA ILE A 96 3.94 5.96 1.12
C ILE A 96 4.34 5.95 2.60
N PRO A 97 3.38 5.98 3.55
CA PRO A 97 3.67 6.06 4.98
C PRO A 97 4.55 4.92 5.48
N GLU A 98 5.49 5.25 6.37
CA GLU A 98 6.44 4.26 6.94
C GLU A 98 5.73 3.09 7.64
N SER A 99 4.60 3.35 8.30
CA SER A 99 3.77 2.31 8.90
C SER A 99 3.27 1.32 7.86
N LEU A 100 2.73 1.78 6.73
CA LEU A 100 2.21 0.89 5.68
C LEU A 100 3.33 0.10 5.00
N ARG A 101 4.51 0.71 4.81
CA ARG A 101 5.70 0.03 4.31
C ARG A 101 6.11 -1.12 5.22
N ARG A 102 6.14 -0.89 6.54
CA ARG A 102 6.47 -1.91 7.54
C ARG A 102 5.45 -3.05 7.54
N GLU A 103 4.15 -2.75 7.52
CA GLU A 103 3.12 -3.79 7.44
C GLU A 103 3.30 -4.65 6.18
N TYR A 104 3.64 -4.05 5.04
CA TYR A 104 3.90 -4.79 3.81
C TYR A 104 5.15 -5.67 3.92
N GLU A 105 6.24 -5.16 4.48
CA GLU A 105 7.47 -5.94 4.70
C GLU A 105 7.28 -7.09 5.67
N GLU A 106 6.49 -6.89 6.72
CA GLU A 106 6.13 -7.90 7.71
C GLU A 106 5.26 -8.98 7.08
N TRP A 107 4.20 -8.59 6.38
CA TRP A 107 3.36 -9.52 5.63
C TRP A 107 4.16 -10.36 4.64
N VAL A 108 5.03 -9.74 3.82
CA VAL A 108 5.87 -10.48 2.88
C VAL A 108 6.81 -11.46 3.61
N ARG A 109 7.32 -11.12 4.80
CA ARG A 109 8.18 -12.00 5.60
C ARG A 109 7.42 -13.17 6.23
N GLU A 110 6.17 -12.97 6.62
CA GLU A 110 5.34 -14.02 7.19
C GLU A 110 4.92 -15.04 6.12
N GLU A 111 4.67 -14.58 4.90
CA GLU A 111 4.18 -15.41 3.79
C GLU A 111 5.28 -16.00 2.89
N PHE A 112 6.56 -15.64 3.07
CA PHE A 112 7.72 -16.12 2.29
C PHE A 112 8.87 -16.63 3.18
#